data_AF-A0A1H2I3W7-F1
#
_entry.id   AF-A0A1H2I3W7-F1
#
_cell.length_a   1.000
_cell.length_b   1.000
_cell.length_c   1.000
_cell.angle_alpha   90.00
_cell.angle_beta   90.00
_cell.angle_gamma   90.00
#
_symmetry.space_group_name_H-M   'P 1'
#
loop_
_entity.id
_entity.type
_entity.pdbx_description
1 polymer ?
#
loop_
_entity_poly.entity_id
_entity_poly.type
_entity_poly.pdbx_seq_one_letter_code
_entity_poly.pdbx_strand_id
1 'polypeptide(L)'
;MSKNKNKPEDTSVLPSFPNRRAVLLHLKEAGFQVSRAKFYRDCEKGTIRVSPDGSVLESEVRVYATGLKRIEGNIEDLSDIQSIKGKKEVEKLEEQIKKLRYEREKDQEKYVLKKEVDLKIISTLTVMDIHFRQLIDMNMTDICRIMGGDIKKMNDAKDFMEQLVDEMMNKIAIADTFSLEYEDI
;
A
#
# COMPACT_ATOMS: atom_id res chain seq x y z
N MET A 1 54.23 -26.31 10.02
CA MET A 1 54.17 -26.16 11.49
C MET A 1 53.52 -24.80 11.76
N SER A 2 52.25 -24.71 12.16
CA SER A 2 51.77 -24.74 13.57
C SER A 2 52.71 -23.97 14.51
N LYS A 3 52.29 -23.03 15.37
CA LYS A 3 50.98 -22.56 15.82
C LYS A 3 51.22 -21.38 16.79
N ASN A 4 50.29 -20.41 16.86
CA ASN A 4 49.82 -19.71 18.08
C ASN A 4 50.79 -18.81 18.88
N LYS A 5 50.39 -17.72 19.56
CA LYS A 5 49.07 -17.12 19.86
C LYS A 5 49.31 -15.75 20.54
N ASN A 6 48.27 -14.92 20.50
CA ASN A 6 47.88 -13.85 21.46
C ASN A 6 47.92 -12.39 20.97
N LYS A 7 46.78 -11.96 20.38
CA LYS A 7 46.04 -10.76 20.85
C LYS A 7 45.34 -11.15 22.18
N PRO A 8 45.01 -10.25 23.13
CA PRO A 8 44.23 -9.04 22.87
C PRO A 8 44.58 -7.82 23.76
N GLU A 9 44.68 -6.62 23.18
CA GLU A 9 44.35 -5.39 23.93
C GLU A 9 43.43 -4.54 23.07
N ASP A 10 42.14 -4.79 23.28
CA ASP A 10 41.03 -3.97 22.84
C ASP A 10 40.85 -2.89 23.92
N THR A 11 41.66 -1.83 23.86
CA THR A 11 41.36 -0.62 24.64
C THR A 11 40.19 0.05 23.93
N SER A 12 38.99 -0.19 24.43
CA SER A 12 37.81 0.60 24.10
C SER A 12 38.09 2.06 24.48
N VAL A 13 38.70 2.82 23.57
CA VAL A 13 38.87 4.27 23.72
C VAL A 13 37.46 4.85 23.61
N LEU A 14 36.80 4.98 24.75
CA LEU A 14 35.55 5.71 24.84
C LEU A 14 35.81 7.11 24.25
N PRO A 15 34.92 7.61 23.37
CA PRO A 15 35.10 8.93 22.78
C PRO A 15 35.29 9.96 23.90
N SER A 16 36.40 10.70 23.84
CA SER A 16 36.79 11.66 24.86
C SER A 16 37.21 12.98 24.23
N PHE A 17 36.85 14.06 24.91
CA PHE A 17 37.24 15.40 24.53
C PHE A 17 38.61 15.72 25.11
N PRO A 18 39.54 16.26 24.29
CA PRO A 18 40.93 16.47 24.70
C PRO A 18 41.09 17.57 25.76
N ASN A 19 40.14 18.52 25.83
CA ASN A 19 40.18 19.59 26.81
C ASN A 19 38.78 20.14 27.10
N ARG A 20 38.66 20.84 28.24
CA ARG A 20 37.44 21.54 28.67
C ARG A 20 36.90 22.51 27.61
N ARG A 21 37.78 23.07 26.77
CA ARG A 21 37.40 23.99 25.69
C ARG A 21 36.64 23.28 24.57
N ALA A 22 37.07 22.07 24.20
CA ALA A 22 36.41 21.23 23.20
C ALA A 22 35.01 20.80 23.67
N VAL A 23 34.84 20.49 24.94
CA VAL A 23 33.52 20.20 25.53
C VAL A 23 32.59 21.40 25.42
N LEU A 24 33.08 22.60 25.76
CA LEU A 24 32.28 23.82 25.68
C LEU A 24 31.88 24.15 24.23
N LEU A 25 32.79 23.96 23.27
CA LEU A 25 32.49 24.14 21.85
C LEU A 25 31.41 23.16 21.39
N HIS A 26 31.56 21.87 21.73
CA HIS A 26 30.59 20.85 21.39
C HIS A 26 29.21 21.13 21.99
N LEU A 27 29.12 21.56 23.26
CA LEU A 27 27.85 21.90 23.90
C LEU A 27 27.18 23.11 23.24
N LYS A 28 27.96 24.10 22.78
CA LYS A 28 27.42 25.24 22.03
C LYS A 28 26.95 24.87 20.63
N GLU A 29 27.71 24.06 19.90
CA GLU A 29 27.34 23.54 18.58
C GLU A 29 26.10 22.64 18.66
N ALA A 30 25.97 21.87 19.73
CA ALA A 30 24.78 21.07 20.03
C ALA A 30 23.58 21.90 20.54
N GLY A 31 23.69 23.23 20.59
CA GLY A 31 22.60 24.14 20.93
C GLY A 31 22.27 24.24 22.42
N PHE A 32 23.18 23.88 23.33
CA PHE A 32 22.96 24.04 24.77
C PHE A 32 23.29 25.44 25.28
N GLN A 33 22.47 25.96 26.19
CA GLN A 33 22.64 27.28 26.80
C GLN A 33 23.70 27.20 27.91
N VAL A 34 24.96 27.28 27.52
CA VAL A 34 26.11 27.19 28.42
C VAL A 34 27.03 28.39 28.25
N SER A 35 27.18 29.18 29.31
CA SER A 35 28.20 30.24 29.36
C SER A 35 29.55 29.69 29.80
N ARG A 36 30.64 30.28 29.30
CA ARG A 36 32.02 29.88 29.66
C ARG A 36 32.24 29.94 31.17
N ALA A 37 31.83 31.03 31.81
CA ALA A 37 31.99 31.18 33.26
C ALA A 37 31.15 30.16 34.07
N LYS A 38 30.00 29.71 33.56
CA LYS A 38 29.20 28.68 34.23
C LYS A 38 29.85 27.29 34.09
N PHE A 39 30.22 26.91 32.87
CA PHE A 39 30.84 25.62 32.60
C PHE A 39 32.12 25.37 33.42
N TYR A 40 33.01 26.37 33.49
CA TYR A 40 34.27 26.22 34.24
C TYR A 40 34.03 26.12 35.76
N ARG A 41 33.04 26.87 36.29
CA ARG A 41 32.62 26.74 37.69
C ARG A 41 32.01 25.37 37.98
N ASP A 42 31.25 24.82 37.03
CA ASP A 42 30.63 23.49 37.19
C ASP A 42 31.68 22.36 37.07
N CYS A 43 32.77 22.58 36.32
CA CYS A 43 33.94 21.71 36.35
C CYS A 43 34.67 21.75 37.70
N GLU A 44 34.86 22.93 38.29
CA GLU A 44 35.51 23.10 39.59
C GLU A 44 34.67 22.54 40.75
N LYS A 45 33.33 22.62 40.64
CA LYS A 45 32.39 22.02 41.59
C LYS A 45 32.25 20.50 41.47
N GLY A 46 32.88 19.89 40.47
CA GLY A 46 32.82 18.44 40.24
C GLY A 46 31.51 17.94 39.62
N THR A 47 30.69 18.84 39.05
CA THR A 47 29.43 18.49 38.35
C THR A 47 29.70 17.71 37.06
N ILE A 48 30.89 17.89 36.48
CA ILE A 48 31.42 17.10 35.37
C ILE A 48 32.78 16.53 35.77
N ARG A 49 32.97 15.22 35.61
CA ARG A 49 34.24 14.59 35.92
C ARG A 49 35.27 14.89 34.84
N VAL A 50 36.38 15.48 35.23
CA VAL A 50 37.52 15.76 34.36
C VAL A 50 38.66 14.81 34.76
N SER A 51 39.23 14.12 33.79
CA SER A 51 40.38 13.25 34.00
C SER A 51 41.61 14.04 34.46
N PRO A 52 42.58 13.41 35.15
CA PRO A 52 43.83 14.07 35.56
C PRO A 52 44.58 14.73 34.39
N ASP A 53 44.49 14.15 33.19
CA ASP A 53 45.10 14.64 31.96
C ASP A 53 44.34 15.83 31.33
N GLY A 54 43.25 16.29 31.95
CA GLY A 54 42.42 17.40 31.46
C GLY A 54 41.38 17.01 30.39
N SER A 55 41.34 15.73 30.00
CA SER A 55 40.33 15.18 29.09
C SER A 55 39.00 14.91 29.78
N VAL A 56 37.91 14.83 29.00
CA VAL A 56 36.55 14.59 29.51
C VAL A 56 35.87 13.54 28.65
N LEU A 57 35.34 12.48 29.27
CA LEU A 57 34.62 11.43 28.56
C LEU A 57 33.30 11.95 27.98
N GLU A 58 32.92 11.51 26.79
CA GLU A 58 31.65 11.90 26.17
C GLU A 58 30.43 11.48 27.02
N SER A 59 30.51 10.35 27.73
CA SER A 59 29.48 9.91 28.68
C SER A 59 29.23 10.96 29.77
N GLU A 60 30.28 11.54 30.33
CA GLU A 60 30.21 12.58 31.36
C GLU A 60 29.65 13.88 30.79
N VAL A 61 30.03 14.24 29.56
CA VAL A 61 29.44 15.39 28.84
C VAL A 61 27.94 15.18 28.61
N ARG A 62 27.52 13.96 28.25
CA ARG A 62 26.12 13.62 28.01
C ARG A 62 25.28 13.70 29.28
N VAL A 63 25.79 13.18 30.41
CA VAL A 63 25.16 13.31 31.73
C VAL A 63 25.07 14.78 32.15
N TYR A 64 26.11 15.57 31.91
CA TYR A 64 26.07 17.01 32.19
C TYR A 64 25.05 17.75 31.29
N ALA A 65 24.92 17.33 30.03
CA ALA A 65 23.99 17.91 29.07
C ALA A 65 22.50 17.69 29.42
N THR A 66 22.14 16.61 30.14
CA THR A 66 20.75 16.39 30.57
C THR A 66 20.27 17.46 31.57
N GLY A 67 21.17 18.10 32.31
CA GLY A 67 20.86 19.17 33.26
C GLY A 67 20.85 20.58 32.66
N LEU A 68 21.13 20.71 31.36
CA LEU A 68 21.26 22.00 30.69
C LEU A 68 20.03 22.36 29.87
N LYS A 69 19.59 23.61 29.99
CA LYS A 69 18.59 24.18 29.08
C LYS A 69 19.21 24.32 27.69
N ARG A 70 18.46 23.97 26.65
CA ARG A 70 18.86 24.25 25.26
C ARG A 70 18.54 25.70 24.92
N ILE A 71 19.40 26.33 24.12
CA ILE A 71 19.11 27.64 23.51
C ILE A 71 17.89 27.38 22.63
N GLU A 72 16.78 28.05 22.94
CA GLU A 72 15.48 27.79 22.34
C GLU A 72 15.55 27.84 20.81
N GLY A 73 15.49 26.65 20.22
CA GLY A 73 15.06 26.38 18.86
C GLY A 73 13.86 25.45 18.95
N ASN A 74 12.73 26.05 19.29
CA ASN A 74 11.35 25.60 19.13
C ASN A 74 11.05 24.09 19.30
N ILE A 75 10.85 23.66 20.55
CA ILE A 75 10.36 22.31 20.88
C ILE A 75 8.88 22.17 20.46
N GLU A 76 8.11 23.25 20.43
CA GLU A 76 6.74 23.27 19.88
C GLU A 76 6.75 22.91 18.39
N ASP A 77 7.59 23.57 17.57
CA ASP A 77 7.71 23.24 16.13
C ASP A 77 8.16 21.80 15.88
N LEU A 78 9.07 21.25 16.68
CA LEU A 78 9.52 19.85 16.50
C LEU A 78 8.44 18.85 16.89
N SER A 79 7.66 19.14 17.95
CA SER A 79 6.52 18.31 18.34
C SER A 79 5.37 18.40 17.34
N ASP A 80 5.17 19.58 16.75
CA ASP A 80 4.19 19.84 15.72
C ASP A 80 4.60 19.21 14.40
N ILE A 81 5.88 19.28 14.02
CA ILE A 81 6.41 18.59 12.85
C ILE A 81 6.34 17.06 13.02
N GLN A 82 6.63 16.54 14.21
CA GLN A 82 6.50 15.10 14.49
C GLN A 82 5.05 14.64 14.49
N SER A 83 4.13 15.43 15.06
CA SER A 83 2.71 15.12 15.06
C SER A 83 2.10 15.23 13.65
N ILE A 84 2.51 16.21 12.85
CA ILE A 84 2.12 16.34 11.43
C ILE A 84 2.69 15.18 10.61
N LYS A 85 3.95 14.77 10.83
CA LYS A 85 4.54 13.60 10.17
C LYS A 85 3.81 12.32 10.57
N GLY A 86 3.50 12.14 11.86
CA GLY A 86 2.72 11.01 12.35
C GLY A 86 1.33 10.96 11.73
N LYS A 87 0.63 12.09 11.63
CA LYS A 87 -0.68 12.17 10.94
C LYS A 87 -0.58 11.81 9.46
N LYS A 88 0.41 12.35 8.74
CA LYS A 88 0.63 12.02 7.32
C LYS A 88 1.05 10.57 7.09
N GLU A 89 1.80 9.99 8.02
CA GLU A 89 2.14 8.56 7.98
C GLU A 89 0.92 7.70 8.25
N VAL A 90 0.05 8.08 9.19
CA VAL A 90 -1.23 7.40 9.43
C VAL A 90 -2.13 7.49 8.20
N GLU A 91 -2.29 8.68 7.59
CA GLU A 91 -3.08 8.84 6.36
C GLU A 91 -2.52 7.99 5.21
N LYS A 92 -1.19 7.95 5.04
CA LYS A 92 -0.53 7.11 4.04
C LYS A 92 -0.77 5.62 4.30
N LEU A 93 -0.69 5.19 5.56
CA LEU A 93 -0.96 3.81 5.96
C LEU A 93 -2.44 3.46 5.75
N GLU A 94 -3.37 4.37 6.01
CA GLU A 94 -4.80 4.19 5.75
C GLU A 94 -5.10 4.05 4.26
N GLU A 95 -4.50 4.88 3.41
CA GLU A 95 -4.62 4.74 1.95
C GLU A 95 -4.00 3.42 1.45
N GLN A 96 -2.86 3.02 2.00
CA GLN A 96 -2.25 1.72 1.69
C GLN A 96 -3.13 0.56 2.14
N ILE A 97 -3.75 0.63 3.32
CA ILE A 97 -4.69 -0.38 3.82
C ILE A 97 -5.93 -0.43 2.93
N LYS A 98 -6.47 0.71 2.48
CA LYS A 98 -7.59 0.76 1.54
C LYS A 98 -7.23 0.09 0.21
N LYS A 99 -6.05 0.40 -0.33
CA LYS A 99 -5.54 -0.22 -1.57
C LYS A 99 -5.34 -1.73 -1.42
N LEU A 100 -4.72 -2.16 -0.33
CA LEU A 100 -4.51 -3.59 -0.02
C LEU A 100 -5.83 -4.32 0.25
N ARG A 101 -6.83 -3.67 0.85
CA ARG A 101 -8.19 -4.24 0.99
C ARG A 101 -8.85 -4.40 -0.36
N TYR A 102 -8.79 -3.38 -1.22
CA TYR A 102 -9.34 -3.44 -2.57
C TYR A 102 -8.65 -4.52 -3.42
N GLU A 103 -7.31 -4.61 -3.37
CA GLU A 103 -6.54 -5.68 -4.03
C GLU A 103 -6.93 -7.05 -3.49
N ARG A 104 -7.00 -7.22 -2.16
CA ARG A 104 -7.44 -8.48 -1.53
C ARG A 104 -8.87 -8.85 -1.90
N GLU A 105 -9.78 -7.88 -1.99
CA GLU A 105 -11.18 -8.11 -2.37
C GLU A 105 -11.33 -8.44 -3.86
N LYS A 106 -10.47 -7.88 -4.72
CA LYS A 106 -10.32 -8.29 -6.12
C LYS A 106 -9.76 -9.71 -6.24
N ASP A 107 -8.73 -10.04 -5.46
CA ASP A 107 -8.11 -11.37 -5.44
C ASP A 107 -9.03 -12.45 -4.84
N GLN A 108 -10.01 -12.05 -4.02
CA GLN A 108 -11.03 -12.93 -3.43
C GLN A 108 -12.29 -13.07 -4.31
N GLU A 109 -12.24 -12.71 -5.60
CA GLU A 109 -13.34 -12.85 -6.58
C GLU A 109 -14.63 -12.09 -6.21
N LYS A 110 -14.60 -11.16 -5.25
CA LYS A 110 -15.78 -10.41 -4.82
C LYS A 110 -16.07 -9.17 -5.67
N TYR A 111 -15.10 -8.73 -6.47
CA TYR A 111 -15.25 -7.59 -7.37
C TYR A 111 -14.79 -7.96 -8.78
N VAL A 112 -15.76 -8.12 -9.68
CA VAL A 112 -15.51 -8.14 -11.13
C VAL A 112 -15.34 -6.71 -11.59
N LEU A 113 -14.33 -6.42 -12.40
CA LEU A 113 -14.17 -5.07 -12.97
C LEU A 113 -15.44 -4.74 -13.77
N LYS A 114 -16.03 -3.57 -13.55
CA LYS A 114 -17.27 -3.15 -14.25
C LYS A 114 -17.16 -3.34 -15.77
N LYS A 115 -15.98 -3.04 -16.33
CA LYS A 115 -15.67 -3.26 -17.75
C LYS A 115 -15.76 -4.73 -18.18
N GLU A 116 -15.33 -5.67 -17.34
CA GLU A 116 -15.41 -7.11 -17.63
C GLU A 116 -16.86 -7.61 -17.55
N VAL A 117 -17.65 -7.09 -16.60
CA VAL A 117 -19.09 -7.37 -16.53
C VAL A 117 -19.80 -6.85 -17.77
N ASP A 118 -19.52 -5.59 -18.16
CA ASP A 118 -20.12 -4.98 -19.35
C ASP A 118 -19.75 -5.77 -20.61
N LEU A 119 -18.49 -6.19 -20.75
CA LEU A 119 -18.04 -7.06 -21.85
C LEU A 119 -18.77 -8.41 -21.85
N LYS A 120 -18.95 -9.05 -20.69
CA LYS A 120 -19.70 -10.31 -20.59
C LYS A 120 -21.17 -10.14 -20.97
N ILE A 121 -21.79 -9.03 -20.59
CA ILE A 121 -23.18 -8.73 -20.98
C ILE A 121 -23.27 -8.54 -22.49
N ILE A 122 -22.37 -7.73 -23.07
CA ILE A 122 -22.33 -7.48 -24.51
C ILE A 122 -22.11 -8.80 -25.26
N SER A 123 -21.15 -9.62 -24.83
CA SER A 123 -20.88 -10.90 -25.49
C SER A 123 -22.07 -11.85 -25.44
N THR A 124 -22.75 -11.92 -24.28
CA THR A 124 -23.95 -12.73 -24.12
C THR A 124 -25.07 -12.24 -25.03
N LEU A 125 -25.27 -10.93 -25.13
CA LEU A 125 -26.29 -10.34 -26.00
C LEU A 125 -25.99 -10.59 -27.48
N THR A 126 -24.72 -10.51 -27.90
CA THR A 126 -24.31 -10.83 -29.28
C THR A 126 -24.57 -12.30 -29.60
N VAL A 127 -24.23 -13.21 -28.70
CA VAL A 127 -24.51 -14.64 -28.88
C VAL A 127 -26.02 -14.88 -28.96
N MET A 128 -26.82 -14.24 -28.12
CA MET A 128 -28.28 -14.31 -28.18
C MET A 128 -28.82 -13.81 -29.54
N ASP A 129 -28.35 -12.67 -30.05
CA ASP A 129 -28.79 -12.14 -31.36
C ASP A 129 -28.49 -13.13 -32.50
N ILE A 130 -27.30 -13.73 -32.49
CA ILE A 130 -26.90 -14.74 -33.49
C ILE A 130 -27.83 -15.95 -33.41
N HIS A 131 -28.09 -16.48 -32.21
CA HIS A 131 -28.96 -17.64 -32.05
C HIS A 131 -30.40 -17.34 -32.45
N PHE A 132 -30.92 -16.15 -32.16
CA PHE A 132 -32.26 -15.74 -32.59
C PHE A 132 -32.38 -15.69 -34.12
N ARG A 133 -31.41 -15.11 -34.81
CA ARG A 133 -31.40 -15.08 -36.28
C ARG A 133 -31.35 -16.49 -36.87
N GLN A 134 -30.47 -17.34 -36.34
CA GLN A 134 -30.36 -18.73 -36.76
C GLN A 134 -31.66 -19.51 -36.52
N LEU A 135 -32.31 -19.31 -35.37
CA LEU A 135 -33.59 -19.93 -35.05
C LEU A 135 -34.65 -19.54 -36.09
N ILE A 136 -34.74 -18.27 -36.45
CA ILE A 136 -35.68 -17.79 -37.47
C ILE A 136 -35.33 -18.41 -38.83
N ASP A 137 -34.07 -18.31 -39.28
CA ASP A 137 -33.66 -18.77 -40.61
C ASP A 137 -33.86 -20.28 -40.79
N MET A 138 -33.57 -21.07 -39.76
CA MET A 138 -33.72 -22.53 -39.81
C MET A 138 -35.17 -22.99 -39.76
N ASN A 139 -36.02 -22.30 -38.99
CA ASN A 139 -37.39 -22.77 -38.71
C ASN A 139 -38.48 -22.04 -39.51
N MET A 140 -38.16 -20.96 -40.23
CA MET A 140 -39.15 -20.18 -40.99
C MET A 140 -39.96 -21.06 -41.96
N THR A 141 -39.30 -22.01 -42.63
CA THR A 141 -39.97 -22.91 -43.58
C THR A 141 -41.00 -23.80 -42.87
N ASP A 142 -40.66 -24.31 -41.69
CA ASP A 142 -41.55 -25.17 -40.91
C ASP A 142 -42.71 -24.38 -40.30
N ILE A 143 -42.46 -23.16 -39.84
CA ILE A 143 -43.50 -22.22 -39.40
C ILE A 143 -44.48 -21.94 -40.53
N CYS A 144 -43.98 -21.61 -41.74
CA CYS A 144 -44.82 -21.41 -42.91
C CYS A 144 -45.63 -22.66 -43.26
N ARG A 145 -45.06 -23.85 -43.07
CA ARG A 145 -45.72 -25.13 -43.31
C ARG A 145 -46.82 -25.41 -42.29
N ILE A 146 -46.59 -25.14 -41.00
CA ILE A 146 -47.58 -25.28 -39.92
C ILE A 146 -48.77 -24.37 -40.19
N MET A 147 -48.51 -23.10 -40.49
CA MET A 147 -49.57 -22.13 -40.78
C MET A 147 -50.31 -22.50 -42.06
N GLY A 148 -49.61 -22.96 -43.11
CA GLY A 148 -50.21 -23.30 -44.39
C GLY A 148 -50.99 -22.13 -45.03
N GLY A 149 -50.66 -20.89 -44.67
CA GLY A 149 -51.41 -19.69 -45.05
C GLY A 149 -52.74 -19.47 -44.31
N ASP A 150 -53.08 -20.30 -43.33
CA ASP A 150 -54.31 -20.20 -42.53
C ASP A 150 -54.04 -19.51 -41.18
N ILE A 151 -54.67 -18.35 -41.00
CA ILE A 151 -54.57 -17.55 -39.77
C ILE A 151 -55.09 -18.34 -38.55
N LYS A 152 -56.00 -19.30 -38.73
CA LYS A 152 -56.52 -20.11 -37.61
C LYS A 152 -55.45 -21.01 -36.98
N LYS A 153 -54.39 -21.33 -37.72
CA LYS A 153 -53.23 -22.11 -37.25
C LYS A 153 -52.10 -21.24 -36.70
N MET A 154 -52.32 -19.94 -36.57
CA MET A 154 -51.34 -19.01 -36.02
C MET A 154 -50.96 -19.39 -34.57
N ASN A 155 -51.90 -19.90 -33.78
CA ASN A 155 -51.60 -20.38 -32.43
C ASN A 155 -50.68 -21.61 -32.44
N ASP A 156 -50.92 -22.57 -33.34
CA ASP A 156 -50.04 -23.75 -33.46
C ASP A 156 -48.61 -23.36 -33.85
N ALA A 157 -48.47 -22.37 -34.74
CA ALA A 157 -47.16 -21.83 -35.13
C ALA A 157 -46.49 -21.02 -34.01
N LYS A 158 -47.28 -20.29 -33.21
CA LYS A 158 -46.81 -19.59 -32.02
C LYS A 158 -46.27 -20.57 -30.99
N ASP A 159 -47.02 -21.63 -30.68
CA ASP A 159 -46.64 -22.63 -29.69
C ASP A 159 -45.36 -23.36 -30.11
N PHE A 160 -45.20 -23.66 -31.41
CA PHE A 160 -43.95 -24.20 -31.96
C PHE A 160 -42.78 -23.24 -31.79
N MET A 161 -42.97 -21.95 -32.06
CA MET A 161 -41.94 -20.93 -31.87
C MET A 161 -41.55 -20.76 -30.40
N GLU A 162 -42.50 -20.82 -29.47
CA GLU A 162 -42.23 -20.76 -28.04
C GLU A 162 -41.35 -21.95 -27.59
N GLN A 163 -41.62 -23.16 -28.09
CA GLN A 163 -40.78 -24.33 -27.83
C GLN A 163 -39.34 -24.15 -28.34
N LEU A 164 -39.18 -23.61 -29.55
CA LEU A 164 -37.85 -23.35 -30.11
C LEU A 164 -37.07 -22.31 -29.29
N VAL A 165 -37.75 -21.24 -28.84
CA VAL A 165 -37.15 -20.21 -28.00
C VAL A 165 -36.75 -20.80 -26.65
N ASP A 166 -37.59 -21.62 -26.03
CA ASP A 166 -37.28 -22.29 -24.76
C ASP A 166 -36.08 -23.23 -24.89
N GLU A 167 -36.01 -24.02 -25.95
CA GLU A 167 -34.84 -24.87 -26.23
C GLU A 167 -33.55 -24.07 -26.42
N MET A 168 -33.63 -22.94 -27.13
CA MET A 168 -32.50 -22.03 -27.32
C MET A 168 -32.04 -21.42 -25.99
N MET A 169 -32.96 -20.92 -25.18
CA MET A 169 -32.65 -20.33 -23.88
C MET A 169 -32.02 -21.35 -22.93
N ASN A 170 -32.51 -22.59 -22.94
CA ASN A 170 -31.93 -23.69 -22.17
C ASN A 170 -30.48 -23.99 -22.62
N LYS A 171 -30.20 -23.99 -23.93
CA LYS A 171 -28.83 -24.18 -24.45
C LYS A 171 -27.89 -23.04 -24.02
N ILE A 172 -28.38 -21.79 -24.03
CA ILE A 172 -27.59 -20.63 -23.60
C ILE A 172 -27.35 -20.67 -22.07
N ALA A 173 -28.33 -21.09 -21.28
CA ALA A 173 -28.21 -21.20 -19.83
C ALA A 173 -27.18 -22.26 -19.38
N ILE A 174 -26.99 -23.32 -20.18
CA ILE A 174 -26.02 -24.39 -19.88
C ILE A 174 -24.60 -24.04 -20.38
N ALA A 175 -24.48 -23.14 -21.36
CA ALA A 175 -23.20 -22.78 -21.95
C ALA A 175 -22.41 -21.82 -21.02
N ASP A 176 -21.50 -22.38 -20.23
CA ASP A 176 -20.73 -21.65 -19.20
C ASP A 176 -19.69 -20.66 -19.76
N THR A 177 -19.34 -20.71 -21.04
CA THR A 177 -18.32 -19.79 -21.60
C THR A 177 -18.48 -19.61 -23.11
N PHE A 178 -18.69 -18.37 -23.56
CA PHE A 178 -18.62 -18.00 -24.97
C PHE A 178 -17.34 -17.18 -25.19
N SER A 179 -16.40 -17.66 -26.00
CA SER A 179 -15.28 -16.86 -26.47
C SER A 179 -15.68 -16.19 -27.78
N LEU A 180 -15.99 -14.89 -27.73
CA LEU A 180 -16.10 -14.07 -28.94
C LEU A 180 -14.72 -13.48 -29.22
N GLU A 181 -14.09 -13.93 -30.30
CA GLU A 181 -12.96 -13.23 -30.88
C GLU A 181 -13.52 -12.04 -31.67
N TYR A 182 -13.36 -10.84 -31.14
CA TYR A 182 -13.61 -9.63 -31.91
C TYR A 182 -12.39 -9.42 -32.81
N GLU A 183 -12.53 -9.61 -34.12
CA GLU A 183 -11.58 -9.04 -35.06
C GLU A 183 -11.77 -7.52 -35.04
N ASP A 184 -10.75 -6.78 -34.61
CA ASP A 184 -10.73 -5.32 -34.64
C ASP A 184 -11.02 -4.85 -36.08
N ILE A 185 -12.16 -4.17 -36.28
CA ILE A 185 -12.54 -3.48 -37.52
C ILE A 185 -11.92 -2.08 -37.53
#